data_AF-A0A8S3X8R6-F1
#
_entry.id   AF-A0A8S3X8R6-F1
#
_cell.length_a   1.000
_cell.length_b   1.000
_cell.length_c   1.000
_cell.angle_alpha   90.00
_cell.angle_beta   90.00
_cell.angle_gamma   90.00
#
_symmetry.space_group_name_H-M   'P 1'
#
loop_
_entity.id
_entity.type
_entity.pdbx_description
1 polymer ?
#
loop_
_entity_poly.entity_id
_entity_poly.type
_entity_poly.pdbx_seq_one_letter_code
_entity_poly.pdbx_strand_id
1 'polypeptide(L)'
;MRGSNCWTYHRLVVSRLELRLRPPRRACRARPTSFDVEKLQALEVQNVFAEVISKSIPHLDIHTGNLEDDWNTLSSHIFDVRTQVLGLKKRFNEDWFDENDEKLAVILAEYLQWLSDTKQLGTFYAEVRKLVGPKHRSSVPLKSRSSEQRLTAK
;
A
#
# COMPACT_ATOMS: atom_id res chain seq x y z
N MET A 1 -19.89 -75.81 -1.90
CA MET A 1 -18.80 -74.93 -2.34
C MET A 1 -19.35 -73.50 -2.37
N ARG A 2 -18.78 -72.59 -1.56
CA ARG A 2 -19.26 -71.20 -1.44
C ARG A 2 -18.56 -70.33 -2.49
N GLY A 3 -19.26 -69.97 -3.56
CA GLY A 3 -18.84 -68.89 -4.47
C GLY A 3 -19.24 -67.56 -3.85
N SER A 4 -18.27 -66.71 -3.53
CA SER A 4 -18.48 -65.37 -2.95
C SER A 4 -19.23 -64.46 -3.92
N ASN A 5 -20.29 -63.78 -3.45
CA ASN A 5 -20.93 -62.69 -4.16
C ASN A 5 -19.91 -61.56 -4.42
N CYS A 6 -19.47 -61.40 -5.67
CA CYS A 6 -18.47 -60.39 -6.09
C CYS A 6 -19.00 -58.94 -6.10
N TRP A 7 -20.11 -58.67 -5.42
CA TRP A 7 -20.83 -57.39 -5.48
C TRP A 7 -20.49 -56.44 -4.33
N THR A 8 -19.62 -56.86 -3.40
CA THR A 8 -19.34 -56.10 -2.17
C THR A 8 -18.14 -55.17 -2.27
N TYR A 9 -17.42 -55.13 -3.38
CA TYR A 9 -16.24 -54.27 -3.50
C TYR A 9 -16.17 -53.65 -4.91
N HIS A 10 -15.83 -52.35 -4.93
CA HIS A 10 -15.45 -51.56 -6.11
C HIS A 10 -16.57 -50.86 -6.90
N ARG A 11 -17.38 -50.02 -6.23
CA ARG A 11 -17.97 -48.86 -6.92
C ARG A 11 -16.96 -47.73 -6.94
N LEU A 12 -16.33 -47.50 -8.09
CA LEU A 12 -15.45 -46.34 -8.30
C LEU A 12 -16.31 -45.07 -8.34
N VAL A 13 -16.10 -44.19 -7.36
CA VAL A 13 -16.65 -42.83 -7.39
C VAL A 13 -15.71 -41.99 -8.26
N VAL A 14 -16.09 -41.78 -9.52
CA VAL A 14 -15.35 -40.89 -10.42
C VAL A 14 -15.90 -39.48 -10.23
N SER A 15 -15.04 -38.54 -9.82
CA SER A 15 -15.37 -37.12 -9.83
C SER A 15 -14.65 -36.43 -10.98
N ARG A 16 -15.39 -35.59 -11.73
CA ARG A 16 -14.82 -34.74 -12.78
C ARG A 16 -14.73 -33.33 -12.22
N LEU A 17 -13.50 -32.88 -11.95
CA LEU A 17 -13.23 -31.56 -11.41
C LEU A 17 -12.51 -30.72 -12.45
N GLU A 18 -12.96 -29.47 -12.64
CA GLU A 18 -12.26 -28.49 -13.45
C GLU A 18 -11.55 -27.49 -12.53
N LEU A 19 -10.31 -27.83 -12.15
CA LEU A 19 -9.49 -26.97 -11.30
C LEU A 19 -8.86 -25.86 -12.15
N ARG A 20 -9.43 -24.66 -12.08
CA ARG A 20 -8.87 -23.47 -12.73
C ARG A 20 -8.01 -22.68 -11.73
N LEU A 21 -6.73 -22.51 -12.04
CA LEU A 21 -5.87 -21.61 -11.29
C LEU A 21 -6.27 -20.17 -11.60
N ARG A 22 -6.54 -19.37 -10.56
CA ARG A 22 -6.79 -17.94 -10.73
C ARG A 22 -5.53 -17.31 -11.34
N PRO A 23 -5.64 -16.56 -12.44
CA PRO A 23 -4.49 -15.86 -12.98
C PRO A 23 -3.91 -14.92 -11.90
N PRO A 24 -2.58 -14.74 -11.88
CA PRO A 24 -1.94 -13.86 -10.91
C PRO A 24 -2.58 -12.48 -11.01
N ARG A 25 -2.97 -11.91 -9.86
CA ARG A 25 -3.42 -10.51 -9.82
C ARG A 25 -2.30 -9.67 -10.42
N ARG A 26 -2.59 -8.90 -11.46
CA ARG A 26 -1.63 -7.92 -11.99
C ARG A 26 -1.24 -7.04 -10.82
N ALA A 27 0.06 -6.94 -10.53
CA ALA A 27 0.55 -5.92 -9.64
C ALA A 27 0.00 -4.58 -10.17
N CYS A 28 -0.75 -3.86 -9.33
CA CYS A 28 -1.11 -2.50 -9.67
C CYS A 28 0.20 -1.77 -9.92
N ARG A 29 0.45 -1.36 -11.16
CA ARG A 29 1.61 -0.53 -11.48
C ARG A 29 1.50 0.70 -10.59
N ALA A 30 2.59 1.03 -9.89
CA ALA A 30 2.67 2.29 -9.17
C ALA A 30 2.29 3.38 -10.17
N ARG A 31 1.22 4.12 -9.87
CA ARG A 31 0.81 5.22 -10.73
C ARG A 31 1.87 6.31 -10.59
N PRO A 32 2.25 6.98 -11.68
CA PRO A 32 3.23 8.06 -11.61
C PRO A 32 2.74 9.15 -10.64
N THR A 33 3.66 9.66 -9.84
CA THR A 33 3.44 10.77 -8.92
C THR A 33 3.07 12.01 -9.73
N SER A 34 1.92 12.61 -9.42
CA SER A 34 1.47 13.85 -10.06
C SER A 34 1.89 15.03 -9.18
N PHE A 35 2.33 16.11 -9.79
CA PHE A 35 2.70 17.35 -9.11
C PHE A 35 1.50 18.29 -9.00
N ASP A 36 1.52 19.14 -7.99
CA ASP A 36 0.47 20.13 -7.78
C ASP A 36 0.70 21.36 -8.67
N VAL A 37 0.33 21.23 -9.95
CA VAL A 37 0.49 22.29 -10.97
C VAL A 37 -0.46 23.47 -10.71
N GLU A 38 -1.51 23.28 -9.90
CA GLU A 38 -2.47 24.32 -9.57
C GLU A 38 -1.81 25.47 -8.80
N LYS A 39 -0.79 25.16 -7.98
CA LYS A 39 0.01 26.17 -7.27
C LYS A 39 0.77 27.12 -8.19
N LEU A 40 1.09 26.71 -9.42
CA LEU A 40 1.76 27.59 -10.39
C LEU A 40 0.82 28.67 -10.97
N GLN A 41 -0.49 28.59 -10.73
CA GLN A 41 -1.41 29.66 -11.10
C GLN A 41 -1.17 30.92 -10.26
N ALA A 42 -0.59 30.77 -9.06
CA ALA A 42 -0.17 31.90 -8.24
C ALA A 42 1.16 32.46 -8.74
N LEU A 43 1.16 33.74 -9.14
CA LEU A 43 2.33 34.44 -9.66
C LEU A 43 3.50 34.45 -8.66
N GLU A 44 3.19 34.50 -7.36
CA GLU A 44 4.19 34.45 -6.28
C GLU A 44 4.97 33.13 -6.27
N VAL A 45 4.27 32.00 -6.42
CA VAL A 45 4.89 30.67 -6.43
C VAL A 45 5.75 30.49 -7.68
N GLN A 46 5.31 31.04 -8.82
CA GLN A 46 6.08 31.04 -10.06
C GLN A 46 7.40 31.83 -9.90
N ASN A 47 7.34 33.00 -9.27
CA ASN A 47 8.51 33.84 -9.03
C ASN A 47 9.50 33.16 -8.07
N VAL A 48 9.01 32.58 -6.97
CA VAL A 48 9.86 31.80 -6.05
C VAL A 48 10.51 30.63 -6.77
N PHE A 49 9.77 29.89 -7.60
CA PHE A 49 10.32 28.79 -8.37
C PHE A 49 11.43 29.23 -9.33
N ALA A 50 11.21 30.33 -10.07
CA ALA A 50 12.19 30.90 -10.99
C ALA A 50 13.44 31.42 -10.25
N GLU A 51 13.26 32.03 -9.08
CA GLU A 51 14.37 32.47 -8.24
C GLU A 51 15.20 31.31 -7.70
N VAL A 52 14.56 30.23 -7.23
CA VAL A 52 15.27 29.08 -6.68
C VAL A 52 16.08 28.38 -7.78
N ILE A 53 15.51 28.23 -8.98
CA ILE A 53 16.21 27.67 -10.14
C ILE A 53 17.40 28.56 -10.55
N SER A 54 17.18 29.87 -10.70
CA SER A 54 18.24 30.78 -11.13
C SER A 54 19.40 30.85 -10.13
N LYS A 55 19.12 30.73 -8.84
CA LYS A 55 20.14 30.65 -7.78
C LYS A 55 20.88 29.32 -7.76
N SER A 56 20.26 28.21 -8.19
CA SER A 56 20.85 26.87 -8.08
C SER A 56 21.64 26.43 -9.32
N ILE A 57 21.27 26.90 -10.53
CA ILE A 57 21.97 26.56 -11.79
C ILE A 57 23.49 26.80 -11.73
N PRO A 58 24.00 27.92 -11.17
CA PRO A 58 25.44 28.20 -11.15
C PRO A 58 26.28 27.23 -10.29
N HIS A 59 25.63 26.47 -9.38
CA HIS A 59 26.30 25.56 -8.45
C HIS A 59 26.33 24.11 -8.94
N LEU A 60 25.71 23.81 -10.07
CA LEU A 60 25.76 22.48 -10.67
C LEU A 60 27.09 22.34 -11.43
N ASP A 61 27.86 21.30 -11.10
CA ASP A 61 29.11 20.96 -11.80
C ASP A 61 28.81 20.33 -13.17
N ILE A 62 28.33 21.16 -14.11
CA ILE A 62 27.97 20.77 -15.49
C ILE A 62 29.24 20.77 -16.36
N HIS A 63 30.27 20.04 -15.95
CA HIS A 63 31.55 19.98 -16.70
C HIS A 63 32.19 18.59 -16.65
N THR A 64 31.38 17.54 -16.54
CA THR A 64 31.88 16.17 -16.38
C THR A 64 32.36 15.55 -17.71
N GLY A 65 32.12 16.24 -18.85
CA GLY A 65 32.52 15.80 -20.18
C GLY A 65 31.60 14.76 -20.82
N ASN A 66 30.60 14.27 -20.07
CA ASN A 66 29.52 13.42 -20.55
C ASN A 66 28.19 14.18 -20.48
N LEU A 67 27.64 14.54 -21.64
CA LEU A 67 26.40 15.30 -21.77
C LEU A 67 25.20 14.62 -21.09
N GLU A 68 25.17 13.29 -21.08
CA GLU A 68 24.05 12.54 -20.49
C GLU A 68 24.06 12.66 -18.96
N ASP A 69 25.24 12.65 -18.34
CA ASP A 69 25.38 12.79 -16.88
C ASP A 69 25.09 14.23 -16.44
N ASP A 70 25.57 15.20 -17.22
CA ASP A 70 25.29 16.62 -17.03
C ASP A 70 23.79 16.94 -17.20
N TRP A 71 23.11 16.28 -18.14
CA TRP A 71 21.66 16.39 -18.32
C TRP A 71 20.88 15.73 -17.16
N ASN A 72 21.30 14.55 -16.71
CA ASN A 72 20.65 13.84 -15.62
C ASN A 72 20.77 14.58 -14.29
N THR A 73 21.92 15.20 -14.01
CA THR A 73 22.13 16.04 -12.81
C THR A 73 21.26 17.30 -12.85
N LEU A 74 21.21 18.00 -13.98
CA LEU A 74 20.31 19.16 -14.13
C LEU A 74 18.83 18.76 -13.99
N SER A 75 18.41 17.69 -14.66
CA SER A 75 17.03 17.21 -14.67
C SER A 75 16.57 16.77 -13.27
N SER A 76 17.40 16.00 -12.56
CA SER A 76 17.13 15.59 -11.18
C SER A 76 17.05 16.80 -10.24
N HIS A 77 17.94 17.77 -10.38
CA HIS A 77 17.91 18.98 -9.56
C HIS A 77 16.66 19.83 -9.82
N ILE A 78 16.26 20.01 -11.08
CA ILE A 78 15.00 20.70 -11.43
C ILE A 78 13.81 19.94 -10.83
N PHE A 79 13.84 18.61 -10.86
CA PHE A 79 12.80 17.78 -10.26
C PHE A 79 12.74 17.95 -8.74
N ASP A 80 13.88 18.06 -8.06
CA ASP A 80 13.95 18.28 -6.62
C ASP A 80 13.44 19.66 -6.23
N VAL A 81 13.88 20.72 -6.92
CA VAL A 81 13.38 22.09 -6.70
C VAL A 81 11.88 22.15 -6.94
N ARG A 82 11.38 21.50 -8.00
CA ARG A 82 9.96 21.40 -8.29
C ARG A 82 9.20 20.68 -7.17
N THR A 83 9.77 19.60 -6.64
CA THR A 83 9.18 18.84 -5.53
C THR A 83 9.15 19.68 -4.25
N GLN A 84 10.17 20.49 -4.00
CA GLN A 84 10.22 21.40 -2.83
C GLN A 84 9.20 22.54 -2.94
N VAL A 85 9.08 23.18 -4.11
CA VAL A 85 8.22 24.36 -4.29
C VAL A 85 6.76 23.98 -4.50
N LEU A 86 6.47 23.01 -5.37
CA LEU A 86 5.10 22.62 -5.71
C LEU A 86 4.57 21.53 -4.79
N GLY A 87 5.43 20.62 -4.35
CA GLY A 87 5.01 19.40 -3.67
C GLY A 87 4.29 18.42 -4.61
N LEU A 88 3.98 17.24 -4.05
CA LEU A 88 3.21 16.22 -4.75
C LEU A 88 1.72 16.54 -4.61
N LYS A 89 0.96 16.35 -5.69
CA LYS A 89 -0.50 16.43 -5.66
C LYS A 89 -1.00 15.32 -4.75
N LYS A 90 -1.44 15.69 -3.55
CA LYS A 90 -2.11 14.77 -2.64
C LYS A 90 -3.44 14.40 -3.30
N ARG A 91 -3.70 13.10 -3.42
CA ARG A 91 -5.04 12.66 -3.79
C ARG A 91 -5.93 12.89 -2.58
N PHE A 92 -6.79 13.88 -2.68
CA PHE A 92 -8.00 13.89 -1.89
C PHE A 92 -8.95 12.93 -2.60
N ASN A 93 -9.44 11.90 -1.90
CA ASN A 93 -10.58 11.20 -2.42
C ASN A 93 -11.75 12.15 -2.17
N GLU A 94 -12.36 12.68 -3.22
CA GLU A 94 -13.62 13.44 -3.14
C GLU A 94 -14.81 12.56 -2.68
N ASP A 95 -14.52 11.42 -2.04
CA ASP A 95 -15.52 10.71 -1.29
C ASP A 95 -15.72 11.50 -0.01
N TRP A 96 -16.93 12.05 0.16
CA TRP A 96 -17.50 12.76 1.33
C TRP A 96 -17.17 12.24 2.75
N PHE A 97 -16.40 11.15 2.86
CA PHE A 97 -15.91 10.56 4.10
C PHE A 97 -14.74 11.34 4.70
N ASP A 98 -13.82 11.89 3.90
CA ASP A 98 -12.58 12.51 4.44
C ASP A 98 -12.88 13.72 5.37
N GLU A 99 -13.88 14.56 5.05
CA GLU A 99 -14.31 15.67 5.92
C GLU A 99 -14.99 15.19 7.22
N ASN A 100 -15.55 13.99 7.18
CA ASN A 100 -16.24 13.39 8.31
C ASN A 100 -15.31 12.50 9.14
N ASP A 101 -14.11 12.13 8.66
CA ASP A 101 -13.19 11.25 9.37
C ASP A 101 -12.81 11.81 10.74
N GLU A 102 -12.54 13.11 10.86
CA GLU A 102 -12.23 13.74 12.14
C GLU A 102 -13.43 13.69 13.10
N LYS A 103 -14.64 13.98 12.60
CA LYS A 103 -15.88 13.93 13.39
C LYS A 103 -16.22 12.50 13.81
N LEU A 104 -16.06 11.55 12.89
CA LEU A 104 -16.28 10.13 13.12
C LEU A 104 -15.26 9.60 14.13
N ALA A 105 -13.99 10.01 14.07
CA ALA A 105 -12.97 9.61 15.04
C ALA A 105 -13.31 10.06 16.47
N VAL A 106 -13.80 11.29 16.64
CA VAL A 106 -14.24 11.82 17.95
C VAL A 106 -15.43 11.02 18.48
N ILE A 107 -16.49 10.87 17.68
CA ILE A 107 -17.71 10.14 18.09
C ILE A 107 -17.38 8.68 18.43
N LEU A 108 -16.50 8.05 17.67
CA LEU A 108 -16.08 6.67 17.90
C LEU A 108 -15.27 6.52 19.19
N ALA A 109 -14.41 7.49 19.52
CA ALA A 109 -13.66 7.51 20.76
C ALA A 109 -14.60 7.62 21.97
N GLU A 110 -15.58 8.51 21.91
CA GLU A 110 -16.62 8.64 22.95
C GLU A 110 -17.43 7.35 23.12
N TYR A 111 -17.80 6.71 22.01
CA TYR A 111 -18.51 5.43 22.05
C TYR A 111 -17.68 4.30 22.68
N LEU A 112 -16.39 4.19 22.34
CA LEU A 112 -15.48 3.22 22.94
C LEU A 112 -15.26 3.49 24.44
N GLN A 113 -15.17 4.75 24.84
CA GLN A 113 -15.08 5.14 26.24
C GLN A 113 -16.34 4.71 27.01
N TRP A 114 -17.53 4.99 26.46
CA TRP A 114 -18.79 4.56 27.04
C TRP A 114 -18.90 3.03 27.19
N LEU A 115 -18.42 2.25 26.22
CA LEU A 115 -18.38 0.79 26.31
C LEU A 115 -17.47 0.29 27.45
N SER A 116 -16.35 0.98 27.68
CA SER A 116 -15.45 0.71 28.81
C SER A 116 -16.15 1.01 30.14
N ASP A 117 -16.80 2.15 30.25
CA ASP A 117 -17.46 2.62 31.48
C ASP A 117 -18.67 1.74 31.86
N THR A 118 -19.40 1.25 30.86
CA THR A 118 -20.55 0.33 31.05
C THR A 118 -20.15 -1.13 31.23
N LYS A 119 -18.85 -1.44 31.30
CA LYS A 119 -18.28 -2.79 31.43
C LYS A 119 -18.69 -3.77 30.32
N GLN A 120 -19.06 -3.26 29.14
CA GLN A 120 -19.37 -4.08 27.96
C GLN A 120 -18.07 -4.45 27.22
N LEU A 121 -17.18 -5.16 27.90
CA LEU A 121 -15.83 -5.47 27.40
C LEU A 121 -15.85 -6.30 26.10
N GLY A 122 -16.84 -7.18 25.93
CA GLY A 122 -16.97 -8.01 24.72
C GLY A 122 -17.20 -7.19 23.45
N THR A 123 -18.09 -6.20 23.51
CA THR A 123 -18.37 -5.28 22.40
C THR A 123 -17.24 -4.28 22.21
N PHE A 124 -16.66 -3.76 23.30
CA PHE A 124 -15.47 -2.91 23.25
C PHE A 124 -14.33 -3.53 22.44
N TYR A 125 -13.91 -4.75 22.79
CA TYR A 125 -12.81 -5.41 22.07
C TYR A 125 -13.18 -5.81 20.64
N ALA A 126 -14.45 -6.04 20.33
CA ALA A 126 -14.90 -6.29 18.97
C ALA A 126 -14.74 -5.03 18.10
N GLU A 127 -15.15 -3.86 18.61
CA GLU A 127 -15.05 -2.59 17.88
C GLU A 127 -13.61 -2.11 17.73
N VAL A 128 -12.79 -2.20 18.78
CA VAL A 128 -11.35 -1.91 18.71
C VAL A 128 -10.67 -2.78 17.64
N ARG A 129 -11.09 -4.04 17.50
CA ARG A 129 -10.56 -4.95 16.47
C ARG A 129 -10.97 -4.57 15.05
N LYS A 130 -12.15 -3.96 14.86
CA LYS A 130 -12.56 -3.44 13.55
C LYS A 130 -11.69 -2.24 13.15
N LEU A 131 -11.36 -1.35 14.10
CA LEU A 131 -10.52 -0.17 13.85
C LEU A 131 -9.07 -0.50 13.52
N VAL A 132 -8.45 -1.35 14.34
CA VAL A 132 -7.04 -1.73 14.15
C VAL A 132 -6.86 -2.65 12.93
N GLY A 133 -7.96 -3.26 12.48
CA GLY A 133 -7.97 -4.21 11.38
C GLY A 133 -7.34 -5.56 11.77
N PRO A 134 -7.36 -6.53 10.84
CA PRO A 134 -6.71 -7.80 11.06
C PRO A 134 -5.20 -7.59 11.24
N LYS A 135 -4.66 -7.98 12.39
CA LYS A 135 -3.21 -8.10 12.57
C LYS A 135 -2.70 -9.06 11.49
N HIS A 136 -1.89 -8.56 10.57
CA HIS A 136 -1.22 -9.40 9.59
C HIS A 136 -0.33 -10.36 10.39
N ARG A 137 -0.80 -11.59 10.59
CA ARG A 137 0.07 -12.65 11.11
C ARG A 137 1.06 -12.88 9.98
N SER A 138 2.28 -12.34 10.12
CA SER A 138 3.41 -12.83 9.33
C SER A 138 3.40 -14.34 9.53
N SER A 139 3.22 -15.10 8.46
CA SER A 139 3.35 -16.55 8.51
C SER A 139 4.66 -16.86 9.22
N VAL A 140 4.58 -17.45 10.42
CA VAL A 140 5.78 -17.83 11.14
C VAL A 140 6.46 -18.87 10.26
N PRO A 141 7.72 -18.65 9.84
CA PRO A 141 8.37 -19.57 8.93
C PRO A 141 8.42 -20.95 9.60
N LEU A 142 7.86 -21.96 8.93
CA LEU A 142 7.91 -23.33 9.41
C LEU A 142 9.39 -23.74 9.43
N LYS A 143 9.92 -23.98 10.61
CA LYS A 143 11.27 -24.50 10.79
C LYS A 143 11.24 -26.03 10.76
N SER A 144 12.32 -26.64 10.27
CA SER A 144 12.56 -28.07 10.45
C SER A 144 12.58 -28.42 11.95
N ARG A 145 12.40 -29.70 12.28
CA ARG A 145 12.50 -30.20 13.66
C ARG A 145 13.86 -29.91 14.31
N SER A 146 14.93 -29.76 13.51
CA SER A 146 16.27 -29.35 13.97
C SER A 146 16.44 -27.83 14.10
N SER A 147 15.40 -27.04 13.78
CA SER A 147 15.43 -25.57 13.76
C SER A 147 16.40 -24.90 12.77
N GLU A 148 17.19 -25.67 12.03
CA GLU A 148 18.27 -25.17 11.16
C GLU A 148 17.77 -24.67 9.80
N GLN A 149 16.65 -25.21 9.29
CA GLN A 149 16.17 -24.89 7.94
C GLN A 149 14.73 -24.37 7.96
N ARG A 150 14.48 -23.27 7.23
CA ARG A 150 13.13 -22.77 6.97
C ARG A 150 12.54 -23.52 5.78
N LEU A 151 11.42 -24.20 5.98
CA LEU A 151 10.71 -24.97 4.95
C LEU A 151 9.83 -24.09 4.05
N THR A 152 9.65 -22.82 4.40
CA THR A 152 8.95 -21.84 3.60
C THR A 152 9.94 -20.85 3.00
N ALA A 153 10.42 -21.13 1.79
CA ALA A 153 11.02 -20.14 0.92
C ALA A 153 10.68 -20.48 -0.55
N LYS A 154 10.06 -19.52 -1.22
CA LYS A 154 10.27 -19.26 -2.65
C LYS A 154 11.13 -18.02 -2.74
#